data_AF-A0A371JI71-F1
#
_entry.id   AF-A0A371JI71-F1
#
_cell.length_a   1.000
_cell.length_b   1.000
_cell.length_c   1.000
_cell.angle_alpha   90.00
_cell.angle_beta   90.00
_cell.angle_gamma   90.00
#
_symmetry.space_group_name_H-M   'P 1'
#
loop_
_entity.id
_entity.type
_entity.pdbx_description
1 polymer ?
#
loop_
_entity_poly.entity_id
_entity_poly.type
_entity_poly.pdbx_seq_one_letter_code
_entity_poly.pdbx_strand_id
1 'polypeptide(L)'
;MSNSRVKTFNDEVQVKYIFNARKPFLKGYQEAMNTIGTNKENTIFIGDQIFTDVYGANRAGLKTILVKPIHPKEEIQIVLKRYLEKIVLFFYMKTKE
;
A
#
# COMPACT_ATOMS: atom_id res chain seq x y z
N MET A 1 10.08 11.17 -9.67
CA MET A 1 9.59 11.97 -8.52
C MET A 1 10.76 12.27 -7.61
N SER A 2 11.00 13.54 -7.27
CA SER A 2 12.22 13.97 -6.57
C SER A 2 12.20 13.61 -5.08
N ASN A 3 13.40 13.32 -4.56
CA ASN A 3 13.71 12.95 -3.18
C ASN A 3 13.24 13.99 -2.12
N SER A 4 12.85 15.20 -2.55
CA SER A 4 12.54 16.33 -1.64
C SER A 4 11.26 16.14 -0.82
N ARG A 5 10.15 15.74 -1.44
CA ARG A 5 8.83 15.64 -0.76
C ARG A 5 8.79 14.57 0.32
N VAL A 6 9.47 13.45 0.06
CA VAL A 6 9.53 12.31 0.99
C VAL A 6 10.43 12.64 2.18
N LYS A 7 11.50 13.42 1.96
CA LYS A 7 12.41 13.81 3.04
C LYS A 7 11.74 14.80 4.01
N THR A 8 11.05 15.82 3.51
CA THR A 8 10.39 16.83 4.38
C THR A 8 9.31 16.21 5.27
N PHE A 9 8.50 15.28 4.75
CA PHE A 9 7.49 14.59 5.57
C PHE A 9 8.11 13.69 6.65
N ASN A 10 9.21 12.99 6.35
CA ASN A 10 9.84 12.09 7.32
C ASN A 10 10.69 12.82 8.36
N ASP A 11 11.26 13.96 8.03
CA ASP A 11 11.99 14.81 8.98
C ASP A 11 11.03 15.36 10.08
N GLU A 12 9.75 15.59 9.75
CA GLU A 12 8.72 16.05 10.70
C GLU A 12 8.12 14.93 11.56
N VAL A 13 7.97 13.72 11.01
CA VAL A 13 7.26 12.60 11.69
C VAL A 13 8.23 11.56 12.28
N GLN A 14 9.54 11.68 12.01
CA GLN A 14 10.61 10.78 12.46
C GLN A 14 10.37 9.29 12.16
N VAL A 15 9.72 8.99 11.03
CA VAL A 15 9.46 7.60 10.61
C VAL A 15 10.43 7.15 9.51
N LYS A 16 10.81 5.87 9.57
CA LYS A 16 11.61 5.25 8.52
C LYS A 16 10.77 5.10 7.25
N TYR A 17 11.36 5.33 6.09
CA TYR A 17 10.68 5.18 4.81
C TYR A 17 11.53 4.41 3.80
N ILE A 18 10.87 3.78 2.85
CA ILE A 18 11.49 3.16 1.68
C ILE A 18 11.02 3.93 0.45
N PHE A 19 11.96 4.54 -0.25
CA PHE A 19 11.67 5.19 -1.52
C PHE A 19 11.51 4.14 -2.62
N ASN A 20 10.48 4.29 -3.46
CA ASN A 20 10.24 3.40 -4.60
C ASN A 20 10.20 1.90 -4.22
N ALA A 21 9.36 1.54 -3.24
CA ALA A 21 9.17 0.16 -2.80
C ALA A 21 8.65 -0.81 -3.90
N ARG A 22 8.42 -0.33 -5.14
CA ARG A 22 8.05 -1.10 -6.33
C ARG A 22 6.90 -2.08 -6.07
N LYS A 23 5.85 -1.62 -5.40
CA LYS A 23 4.62 -2.42 -5.24
C LYS A 23 4.09 -2.82 -6.62
N PRO A 24 3.58 -4.05 -6.81
CA PRO A 24 3.24 -5.04 -5.79
C PRO A 24 4.35 -6.06 -5.45
N PHE A 25 5.62 -5.81 -5.82
CA PHE A 25 6.69 -6.77 -5.59
C PHE A 25 6.99 -6.96 -4.09
N LEU A 26 7.28 -8.20 -3.71
CA LEU A 26 7.51 -8.62 -2.32
C LEU A 26 8.68 -7.91 -1.63
N LYS A 27 9.72 -7.56 -2.41
CA LYS A 27 10.98 -7.02 -1.89
C LYS A 27 10.76 -5.77 -1.03
N GLY A 28 9.90 -4.85 -1.46
CA GLY A 28 9.64 -3.62 -0.70
C GLY A 28 8.99 -3.88 0.66
N TYR A 29 8.11 -4.88 0.76
CA TYR A 29 7.45 -5.24 2.02
C TYR A 29 8.42 -5.95 2.98
N GLN A 30 9.26 -6.83 2.46
CA GLN A 30 10.28 -7.53 3.26
C GLN A 30 11.35 -6.55 3.76
N GLU A 31 11.82 -5.66 2.90
CA GLU A 31 12.75 -4.60 3.26
C GLU A 31 12.16 -3.67 4.32
N ALA A 32 10.87 -3.34 4.22
CA ALA A 32 10.18 -2.53 5.23
C ALA A 32 10.22 -3.20 6.60
N MET A 33 9.81 -4.47 6.68
CA MET A 33 9.84 -5.25 7.92
C MET A 33 11.26 -5.36 8.50
N ASN A 34 12.26 -5.65 7.66
CA ASN A 34 13.66 -5.71 8.08
C ASN A 34 14.16 -4.37 8.64
N THR A 35 13.76 -3.26 8.01
CA THR A 35 14.18 -1.91 8.39
C THR A 35 13.60 -1.49 9.74
N ILE A 36 12.38 -1.92 10.07
CA ILE A 36 11.73 -1.61 11.35
C ILE A 36 11.88 -2.73 12.40
N GLY A 37 12.55 -3.83 12.06
CA GLY A 37 12.83 -4.94 12.98
C GLY A 37 11.61 -5.79 13.32
N THR A 38 10.66 -5.92 12.39
CA THR A 38 9.39 -6.65 12.60
C THR A 38 9.28 -7.89 11.72
N ASN A 39 8.22 -8.67 11.91
CA ASN A 39 7.88 -9.85 11.13
C ASN A 39 6.41 -9.81 10.67
N LYS A 40 5.97 -10.80 9.91
CA LYS A 40 4.60 -10.85 9.38
C LYS A 40 3.53 -11.04 10.46
N GLU A 41 3.91 -11.60 11.61
CA GLU A 41 3.01 -11.87 12.73
C GLU A 41 2.69 -10.60 13.55
N ASN A 42 3.64 -9.67 13.64
CA ASN A 42 3.50 -8.41 14.39
C ASN A 42 3.43 -7.15 13.51
N THR A 43 3.28 -7.31 12.18
CA THR A 43 3.15 -6.21 11.22
C THR A 43 1.79 -6.24 10.53
N ILE A 44 1.17 -5.06 10.40
CA ILE A 44 -0.03 -4.85 9.57
C ILE A 44 0.27 -3.84 8.47
N PHE A 45 -0.26 -4.08 7.28
CA PHE A 45 -0.14 -3.17 6.15
C PHE A 45 -1.44 -2.38 5.96
N ILE A 46 -1.35 -1.06 5.79
CA ILE A 46 -2.49 -0.18 5.56
C ILE A 46 -2.28 0.53 4.22
N GLY A 47 -3.25 0.44 3.31
CA GLY A 47 -3.17 1.07 1.99
C GLY A 47 -4.54 1.29 1.37
N ASP A 48 -4.59 2.02 0.25
CA ASP A 48 -5.85 2.47 -0.37
C ASP A 48 -6.03 1.95 -1.81
N GLN A 49 -5.09 1.16 -2.31
CA GLN A 49 -5.11 0.55 -3.64
C GLN A 49 -5.09 -0.98 -3.57
N ILE A 50 -6.08 -1.63 -4.17
CA ILE A 50 -6.21 -3.08 -4.06
C ILE A 50 -5.07 -3.80 -4.79
N PHE A 51 -4.76 -3.38 -6.02
CA PHE A 51 -3.84 -4.13 -6.87
C PHE A 51 -2.35 -3.94 -6.54
N THR A 52 -2.01 -2.88 -5.85
CA THR A 52 -0.63 -2.54 -5.49
C THR A 52 -0.37 -2.82 -4.01
N ASP A 53 -1.16 -2.20 -3.13
CA ASP A 53 -0.99 -2.29 -1.68
C ASP A 53 -1.51 -3.60 -1.13
N VAL A 54 -2.83 -3.83 -1.21
CA VAL A 54 -3.47 -4.99 -0.56
C VAL A 54 -2.97 -6.29 -1.17
N TYR A 55 -2.94 -6.37 -2.50
CA TYR A 55 -2.46 -7.56 -3.20
C TYR A 55 -0.99 -7.85 -2.93
N GLY A 56 -0.12 -6.84 -2.97
CA GLY A 56 1.31 -7.00 -2.70
C GLY A 56 1.60 -7.42 -1.25
N ALA A 57 0.93 -6.77 -0.29
CA ALA A 57 1.07 -7.09 1.13
C ALA A 57 0.52 -8.47 1.49
N ASN A 58 -0.65 -8.85 0.95
CA ASN A 58 -1.20 -10.20 1.15
C ASN A 58 -0.23 -11.27 0.62
N ARG A 59 0.39 -11.04 -0.54
CA ARG A 59 1.43 -11.95 -1.08
C ARG A 59 2.69 -12.00 -0.21
N ALA A 60 3.00 -10.93 0.51
CA ALA A 60 4.08 -10.89 1.50
C ALA A 60 3.70 -11.56 2.83
N GLY A 61 2.48 -12.06 2.97
CA GLY A 61 1.98 -12.71 4.19
C GLY A 61 1.52 -11.74 5.27
N LEU A 62 1.35 -10.45 4.94
CA LEU A 62 0.91 -9.43 5.87
C LEU A 62 -0.61 -9.38 5.97
N LYS A 63 -1.11 -9.11 7.18
CA LYS A 63 -2.50 -8.66 7.36
C LYS A 63 -2.65 -7.29 6.73
N THR A 64 -3.78 -7.05 6.06
CA THR A 64 -4.04 -5.80 5.32
C THR A 64 -5.30 -5.08 5.80
N ILE A 65 -5.25 -3.76 5.84
CA ILE A 65 -6.41 -2.88 5.98
C ILE A 65 -6.49 -2.02 4.73
N LEU A 66 -7.59 -2.14 4.00
CA LEU A 66 -7.91 -1.27 2.88
C LEU A 66 -8.67 -0.04 3.39
N VAL A 67 -8.12 1.15 3.16
CA VAL A 67 -8.74 2.43 3.53
C VAL A 67 -9.31 3.16 2.31
N LYS A 68 -10.06 4.23 2.56
CA LYS A 68 -10.57 5.10 1.49
C LYS A 68 -9.42 5.88 0.81
N PRO A 69 -9.56 6.22 -0.48
CA PRO A 69 -8.60 7.06 -1.20
C PRO A 69 -8.34 8.37 -0.47
N ILE A 70 -7.06 8.74 -0.28
CA ILE A 70 -6.70 9.96 0.45
C ILE A 70 -6.79 11.21 -0.45
N HIS A 71 -6.44 11.08 -1.74
CA HIS A 71 -6.43 12.20 -2.68
C HIS A 71 -7.42 12.02 -3.84
N PRO A 72 -8.20 13.07 -4.18
CA PRO A 72 -9.17 13.01 -5.27
C PRO A 72 -8.55 13.18 -6.67
N LYS A 73 -7.32 13.72 -6.75
CA LYS A 73 -6.60 13.92 -8.02
C LYS A 73 -5.49 12.90 -8.13
N GLU A 74 -5.60 12.01 -9.11
CA GLU A 74 -4.64 10.95 -9.37
C GLU A 74 -4.32 10.87 -10.87
N GLU A 75 -3.20 10.24 -11.20
CA GLU A 75 -2.82 10.01 -12.59
C GLU A 75 -3.84 9.11 -13.31
N ILE A 76 -3.99 9.29 -14.63
CA ILE A 76 -4.99 8.56 -15.44
C ILE A 76 -4.88 7.03 -15.28
N GLN A 77 -3.65 6.52 -15.12
CA GLN A 77 -3.37 5.10 -14.92
C GLN A 77 -3.93 4.59 -13.58
N ILE A 78 -3.93 5.43 -12.54
CA ILE A 78 -4.49 5.09 -11.23
C ILE A 78 -6.02 5.09 -11.31
N VAL A 79 -6.61 6.09 -11.96
CA VAL A 79 -8.06 6.17 -12.16
C VAL A 79 -8.59 4.93 -12.88
N LEU A 80 -7.93 4.49 -13.95
CA LEU A 80 -8.29 3.26 -14.66
C LEU A 80 -8.26 2.02 -13.74
N LYS A 81 -7.20 1.88 -12.93
CA LYS A 81 -7.12 0.79 -11.94
C LYS A 81 -8.29 0.86 -10.97
N ARG A 82 -8.65 2.04 -10.45
CA ARG A 82 -9.78 2.18 -9.53
C ARG A 82 -11.12 1.71 -10.11
N TYR A 83 -11.36 1.87 -11.41
CA TYR A 83 -12.55 1.30 -12.05
C TYR A 83 -12.56 -0.23 -11.99
N LEU A 84 -11.41 -0.87 -12.23
CA LEU A 84 -11.28 -2.32 -12.09
C LEU A 84 -11.40 -2.77 -10.63
N GLU A 85 -10.85 -1.98 -9.69
CA GLU A 85 -10.97 -2.24 -8.25
C GLU A 85 -12.43 -2.20 -7.77
N LYS A 86 -13.27 -1.32 -8.33
CA LYS A 86 -14.71 -1.29 -8.02
C LYS A 86 -15.41 -2.62 -8.32
N ILE A 87 -15.02 -3.29 -9.40
CA ILE A 87 -15.57 -4.61 -9.76
C ILE A 87 -15.14 -5.65 -8.71
N VAL A 88 -13.86 -5.65 -8.33
CA VAL A 88 -13.34 -6.53 -7.27
C VAL A 88 -14.07 -6.32 -5.95
N LEU A 89 -14.26 -5.05 -5.55
CA LEU A 89 -14.97 -4.69 -4.32
C LEU A 89 -16.44 -5.11 -4.36
N PHE A 90 -17.11 -4.94 -5.49
CA PHE A 90 -18.51 -5.35 -5.66
C PHE A 90 -18.68 -6.85 -5.35
N PHE A 91 -17.82 -7.70 -5.92
CA PHE A 91 -17.87 -9.14 -5.64
C PHE A 91 -17.45 -9.46 -4.21
N TYR A 92 -16.42 -8.80 -3.68
CA TYR A 92 -15.97 -9.01 -2.30
C TYR A 92 -17.06 -8.69 -1.27
N MET A 93 -17.80 -7.59 -1.46
CA MET A 93 -18.90 -7.23 -0.55
C MET A 93 -20.03 -8.26 -0.62
N LYS A 94 -20.37 -8.73 -1.82
CA LYS A 94 -21.40 -9.77 -2.01
C LYS A 94 -21.06 -11.11 -1.38
N THR A 95 -19.76 -11.45 -1.26
CA THR A 95 -19.34 -12.70 -0.59
C THR A 95 -19.39 -12.65 0.94
N LYS A 96 -19.58 -11.46 1.53
CA LYS A 96 -19.69 -11.28 2.98
C LYS A 96 -21.13 -11.20 3.49
N GLU A 97 -22.09 -11.11 2.58
CA GLU A 97 -23.52 -11.28 2.84
C GLU A 97 -23.89 -12.78 2.81
#